data_AF-A0A534BG60-F1
#
_entry.id   AF-A0A534BG60-F1
#
_cell.length_a   1.000
_cell.length_b   1.000
_cell.length_c   1.000
_cell.angle_alpha   90.00
_cell.angle_beta   90.00
_cell.angle_gamma   90.00
#
_symmetry.space_group_name_H-M   'P 1'
#
loop_
_entity.id
_entity.type
_entity.pdbx_description
1 polymer ?
#
loop_
_entity_poly.entity_id
_entity_poly.type
_entity_poly.pdbx_seq_one_letter_code
_entity_poly.pdbx_strand_id
1 'polypeptide(L)'
;MAEHAVVAEDEVDLSRRKFLTRATIATGTVGAVFATVPFIESWSPSESARAQGIPATLDLSKIEPGQMTTAVWRRSPIYVVRRTEEMIARIAGHDALLKDPNSENSIQPPY
;
A
#
# COMPACT_ATOMS: atom_id res chain seq x y z
N MET A 1 0.00 -79.74 -28.77
CA MET A 1 -1.09 -79.24 -27.93
C MET A 1 -0.46 -78.78 -26.62
N ALA A 2 -0.02 -77.54 -26.56
CA ALA A 2 0.42 -76.89 -25.33
C ALA A 2 -0.11 -75.46 -25.39
N GLU A 3 -0.75 -75.10 -24.29
CA GLU A 3 -1.68 -74.01 -24.06
C GLU A 3 -1.03 -72.64 -24.26
N HIS A 4 -1.69 -71.76 -25.03
CA HIS A 4 -1.35 -70.34 -25.04
C HIS A 4 -1.82 -69.71 -23.74
N ALA A 5 -0.91 -69.49 -22.80
CA ALA A 5 -1.15 -68.64 -21.64
C ALA A 5 -1.28 -67.19 -22.14
N VAL A 6 -2.51 -66.70 -22.25
CA VAL A 6 -2.80 -65.28 -22.42
C VAL A 6 -2.55 -64.64 -21.05
N VAL A 7 -1.44 -63.89 -20.95
CA VAL A 7 -1.25 -62.92 -19.87
C VAL A 7 -2.35 -61.88 -20.06
N ALA A 8 -3.32 -61.87 -19.14
CA ALA A 8 -4.28 -60.78 -19.07
C ALA A 8 -3.51 -59.51 -18.69
N GLU A 9 -3.31 -58.63 -19.68
CA GLU A 9 -2.85 -57.27 -19.42
C GLU A 9 -3.91 -56.58 -18.54
N ASP A 10 -3.46 -56.05 -17.41
CA ASP A 10 -4.28 -55.34 -16.43
C ASP A 10 -4.87 -54.09 -17.13
N GLU A 11 -6.13 -54.16 -17.58
CA GLU A 11 -6.76 -53.08 -18.33
C GLU A 11 -6.90 -51.85 -17.41
N VAL A 12 -6.04 -50.85 -17.65
CA VAL A 12 -5.93 -49.67 -16.79
C VAL A 12 -7.26 -48.90 -16.79
N ASP A 13 -7.90 -48.79 -15.62
CA ASP A 13 -9.10 -47.97 -15.43
C ASP A 13 -8.77 -46.48 -15.60
N LEU A 14 -8.98 -46.00 -16.84
CA LEU A 14 -8.74 -44.61 -17.23
C LEU A 14 -9.64 -43.63 -16.47
N SER A 15 -10.81 -44.05 -16.02
CA SER A 15 -11.76 -43.20 -15.29
C SER A 15 -11.25 -42.92 -13.88
N ARG A 16 -10.76 -43.95 -13.17
CA ARG A 16 -10.10 -43.80 -11.86
C ARG A 16 -8.84 -42.96 -11.96
N ARG A 17 -8.02 -43.17 -13.00
CA ARG A 17 -6.82 -42.36 -13.24
C ARG A 17 -7.17 -40.88 -13.41
N LYS A 18 -8.14 -40.57 -14.28
CA LYS A 18 -8.61 -39.18 -14.50
C LYS A 18 -9.18 -38.55 -13.23
N PHE A 19 -9.93 -39.32 -12.44
CA PHE A 19 -10.46 -38.84 -11.16
C PHE A 19 -9.34 -38.47 -10.19
N LEU A 20 -8.38 -39.39 -9.96
CA LEU A 20 -7.25 -39.14 -9.07
C LEU A 20 -6.41 -37.95 -9.55
N THR A 21 -6.11 -37.86 -10.84
CA THR A 21 -5.38 -36.71 -11.40
C THR A 21 -6.11 -35.40 -11.14
N ARG A 22 -7.43 -35.33 -11.38
CA ARG A 22 -8.23 -34.11 -11.13
C ARG A 22 -8.28 -33.76 -9.65
N ALA A 23 -8.49 -34.75 -8.79
CA ALA A 23 -8.51 -34.56 -7.34
C ALA A 23 -7.16 -34.03 -6.82
N THR A 24 -6.04 -34.59 -7.28
CA THR A 24 -4.69 -34.13 -6.93
C THR A 24 -4.44 -32.70 -7.40
N ILE A 25 -4.82 -32.36 -8.63
CA ILE A 25 -4.66 -31.00 -9.16
C ILE A 25 -5.50 -30.00 -8.36
N ALA A 26 -6.75 -30.34 -8.06
CA ALA A 26 -7.64 -29.47 -7.30
C ALA A 26 -7.08 -29.18 -5.90
N THR A 27 -6.73 -30.22 -5.15
CA THR A 27 -6.17 -30.08 -3.80
C THR A 27 -4.83 -29.35 -3.81
N GLY A 28 -3.95 -29.65 -4.77
CA GLY A 28 -2.66 -28.96 -4.93
C GLY A 28 -2.82 -27.47 -5.23
N THR A 29 -3.77 -27.11 -6.10
CA THR A 29 -4.06 -25.71 -6.46
C THR A 29 -4.58 -24.93 -5.26
N VAL A 30 -5.53 -25.51 -4.51
CA VAL A 30 -6.05 -24.91 -3.28
C VAL A 30 -4.93 -24.66 -2.29
N GLY A 31 -4.10 -25.68 -2.01
CA GLY A 31 -2.95 -25.55 -1.10
C GLY A 31 -1.97 -24.46 -1.54
N ALA A 32 -1.66 -24.36 -2.83
CA ALA A 32 -0.74 -23.34 -3.36
C ALA A 32 -1.30 -21.90 -3.19
N VAL A 33 -2.59 -21.70 -3.42
CA VAL A 33 -3.24 -20.39 -3.19
C VAL A 33 -3.19 -20.04 -1.70
N PHE A 34 -3.59 -20.96 -0.83
CA PHE A 34 -3.56 -20.74 0.62
C PHE A 34 -2.15 -20.44 1.14
N ALA A 35 -1.13 -21.10 0.58
CA ALA A 35 0.25 -20.83 0.94
C ALA A 35 0.74 -19.46 0.44
N THR A 36 0.30 -19.02 -0.74
CA THR A 36 0.80 -17.78 -1.39
C THR A 36 0.18 -16.50 -0.80
N VAL A 37 -1.09 -16.55 -0.37
CA VAL A 37 -1.81 -15.40 0.22
C VAL A 37 -1.02 -14.71 1.36
N PRO A 38 -0.52 -15.40 2.40
CA PRO A 38 0.22 -14.74 3.48
C PRO A 38 1.54 -14.11 3.01
N PHE A 39 2.19 -14.62 1.95
CA PHE A 39 3.38 -13.98 1.40
C PHE A 39 3.06 -12.65 0.70
N ILE A 40 1.95 -12.58 -0.04
CA ILE A 40 1.50 -11.31 -0.63
C ILE A 40 1.10 -10.33 0.46
N GLU A 41 0.38 -10.80 1.48
CA GLU A 41 -0.01 -9.98 2.62
C GLU A 41 1.20 -9.48 3.42
N SER A 42 2.30 -10.24 3.45
CA SER A 42 3.54 -9.82 4.12
C SER A 42 4.22 -8.59 3.50
N TRP A 43 3.88 -8.24 2.25
CA TRP A 43 4.34 -6.99 1.62
C TRP A 43 3.49 -5.78 2.03
N SER A 44 2.39 -5.98 2.76
CA SER A 44 1.60 -4.88 3.28
C SER A 44 2.37 -4.10 4.34
N PRO A 45 2.07 -2.79 4.52
CA PRO A 45 2.77 -1.96 5.49
C PRO A 45 2.62 -2.55 6.90
N SER A 46 3.73 -2.71 7.61
CA SER A 46 3.74 -3.22 8.98
C SER A 46 2.83 -2.40 9.90
N GLU A 47 2.28 -3.03 10.93
CA GLU A 47 1.44 -2.35 11.93
C GLU A 47 2.13 -1.15 12.58
N SER A 48 3.47 -1.15 12.68
CA SER A 48 4.26 0.00 13.11
C SER A 48 4.20 1.19 12.13
N ALA A 49 4.06 0.94 10.82
CA ALA A 49 3.87 1.99 9.80
C ALA A 49 2.43 2.53 9.80
N ARG A 50 1.42 1.67 10.07
CA ARG A 50 0.03 2.12 10.30
C ARG A 50 -0.09 2.96 11.57
N ALA A 51 0.58 2.55 12.65
CA ALA A 51 0.59 3.28 13.91
C ALA A 51 1.27 4.67 13.80
N GLN A 52 2.25 4.84 12.90
CA GLN A 52 2.82 6.16 12.58
C GLN A 52 1.85 7.08 11.82
N GLY A 53 0.67 6.58 11.43
CA GLY A 53 -0.41 7.34 10.81
C GLY A 53 -1.30 8.08 11.81
N ILE A 54 -1.08 7.93 13.12
CA ILE A 54 -1.82 8.67 14.16
C ILE A 54 -1.69 10.19 13.90
N PRO A 55 -2.77 10.98 14.07
CA PRO A 55 -2.70 12.43 13.92
C PRO A 55 -1.60 13.02 14.81
N ALA A 56 -0.65 13.73 14.21
CA ALA A 56 0.34 14.48 14.98
C ALA A 56 -0.37 15.72 15.56
N THR A 57 -0.53 15.76 16.88
CA THR A 57 -1.08 16.93 17.56
C THR A 57 0.05 17.94 17.80
N LEU A 58 -0.02 19.08 17.10
CA LEU A 58 0.86 20.21 17.33
C LEU A 58 0.10 21.32 18.05
N ASP A 59 0.60 21.73 19.22
CA ASP A 59 0.05 22.85 19.97
C ASP A 59 0.50 24.18 19.35
N LEU A 60 -0.45 24.90 18.75
CA LEU A 60 -0.20 26.17 18.06
C LEU A 60 -0.08 27.37 19.02
N SER A 61 -0.51 27.24 20.28
CA SER A 61 -0.55 28.34 21.24
C SER A 61 0.84 28.86 21.63
N LYS A 62 1.86 28.01 21.49
CA LYS A 62 3.25 28.28 21.86
C LYS A 62 4.08 28.94 20.76
N ILE A 63 3.49 29.16 19.58
CA ILE A 63 4.20 29.71 18.42
C ILE A 63 4.02 31.23 18.43
N GLU A 64 5.13 31.96 18.56
CA GLU A 64 5.12 33.42 18.49
C GLU A 64 4.93 33.92 17.05
N PRO A 65 4.38 35.12 16.83
CA PRO A 65 4.27 35.70 15.50
C PRO A 65 5.66 35.82 14.84
N GLY A 66 5.80 35.35 13.61
CA GLY A 66 7.07 35.30 12.87
C GLY A 66 7.89 34.04 13.12
N GLN A 67 7.52 33.19 14.08
CA GLN A 67 8.23 31.95 14.37
C GLN A 67 7.77 30.81 13.44
N MET A 68 8.73 29.96 13.07
CA MET A 68 8.51 28.69 12.36
C MET A 68 8.84 27.51 13.27
N THR A 69 7.96 26.50 13.30
CA THR A 69 8.24 25.21 13.91
C THR A 69 8.18 24.10 12.87
N THR A 70 8.93 23.02 13.11
CA THR A 70 8.97 21.84 12.24
C THR A 70 8.45 20.64 13.01
N ALA A 71 7.39 20.02 12.50
CA ALA A 71 6.86 18.76 13.00
C ALA A 71 7.14 17.65 11.98
N VAL A 72 7.27 16.40 12.43
CA VAL A 72 7.43 15.25 11.54
C VAL A 72 6.13 14.47 11.51
N TRP A 73 5.56 14.27 10.32
CA TRP A 73 4.36 13.46 10.11
C TRP A 73 4.55 12.51 8.93
N ARG A 74 4.27 11.21 9.12
CA ARG A 74 4.42 10.17 8.10
C ARG A 74 5.77 10.24 7.35
N ARG A 75 6.88 10.39 8.10
CA ARG A 75 8.26 10.56 7.59
C ARG A 75 8.51 11.82 6.74
N SER A 76 7.57 12.75 6.70
CA SER A 76 7.72 14.03 6.01
C SER A 76 7.76 15.18 7.01
N PRO A 77 8.64 16.18 6.83
CA PRO A 77 8.61 17.39 7.63
C PRO A 77 7.40 18.24 7.24
N ILE A 78 6.70 18.77 8.24
CA ILE A 78 5.65 19.78 8.12
C ILE A 78 6.18 21.07 8.75
N TYR A 79 6.20 22.13 7.95
CA TYR A 79 6.55 23.46 8.41
C TYR A 79 5.30 24.22 8.81
N VAL A 80 5.28 24.73 10.04
CA VAL A 80 4.17 25.55 10.55
C VAL A 80 4.73 26.91 10.92
N VAL A 81 4.25 27.93 10.22
CA VAL A 81 4.70 29.32 10.38
C VAL A 81 3.53 30.17 10.84
N ARG A 82 3.67 30.85 11.97
CA ARG A 82 2.70 31.87 12.39
C ARG A 82 3.04 33.20 11.72
N ARG A 83 2.50 33.42 10.52
CA ARG A 83 2.77 34.61 9.71
C ARG A 83 2.27 35.89 10.39
N THR A 84 3.05 36.97 10.33
CA THR A 84 2.62 38.32 10.71
C THR A 84 1.91 39.02 9.54
N GLU A 85 1.20 40.10 9.82
CA GLU A 85 0.55 40.93 8.77
C GLU A 85 1.57 41.49 7.78
N GLU A 86 2.74 41.93 8.26
CA GLU A 86 3.83 42.41 7.40
C GLU A 86 4.34 41.30 6.47
N MET A 87 4.49 40.07 6.96
CA MET A 87 4.89 38.93 6.13
C MET A 87 3.86 38.64 5.03
N ILE A 88 2.56 38.77 5.33
CA ILE A 88 1.48 38.56 4.36
C ILE A 88 1.48 39.68 3.32
N ALA A 89 1.63 40.94 3.75
CA ALA A 89 1.68 42.09 2.86
C ALA A 89 2.82 41.98 1.83
N ARG A 90 3.95 41.38 2.21
CA ARG A 90 5.11 41.16 1.33
C ARG A 90 4.95 40.05 0.29
N ILE A 91 3.88 39.25 0.33
CA ILE A 91 3.67 38.17 -0.65
C ILE A 91 3.18 38.72 -2.00
N ALA A 92 2.44 39.83 -1.99
CA ALA A 92 1.82 40.39 -3.18
C ALA A 92 2.84 41.09 -4.12
N GLY A 93 2.58 41.05 -5.43
CA GLY A 93 3.34 41.81 -6.44
C GLY A 93 4.53 41.08 -7.06
N HIS A 94 4.63 39.76 -6.87
CA HIS A 94 5.73 38.94 -7.37
C HIS A 94 5.32 37.94 -8.46
N ASP A 95 4.09 37.98 -8.94
CA ASP A 95 3.49 36.96 -9.81
C ASP A 95 4.31 36.66 -11.08
N ALA A 96 4.89 37.70 -11.70
CA ALA A 96 5.73 37.57 -12.90
C ALA A 96 7.06 36.84 -12.66
N LEU A 97 7.49 36.70 -11.39
CA LEU A 97 8.71 36.02 -10.98
C LEU A 97 8.45 34.58 -10.48
N LEU A 98 7.20 34.20 -10.29
CA LEU A 98 6.82 32.89 -9.75
C LEU A 98 6.56 31.88 -10.87
N LYS A 99 7.04 30.65 -10.67
CA LYS A 99 6.75 29.52 -11.58
C LYS A 99 5.29 29.07 -11.50
N ASP A 100 4.67 29.21 -10.33
CA ASP A 100 3.28 28.85 -10.05
C ASP A 100 2.60 29.98 -9.27
N PRO A 101 2.15 31.05 -9.95
CA PRO A 101 1.55 32.21 -9.30
C PRO A 101 0.14 31.93 -8.76
N ASN A 102 -0.60 31.01 -9.38
CA ASN A 102 -2.00 30.76 -9.04
C ASN A 102 -2.19 29.63 -8.03
N SER A 103 -1.18 28.76 -7.83
CA SER A 103 -1.23 27.66 -6.87
C SER A 103 -2.51 26.82 -6.99
N GLU A 104 -2.90 26.46 -8.21
CA GLU A 104 -4.21 25.84 -8.52
C GLU A 104 -4.44 24.50 -7.79
N ASN A 105 -3.36 23.81 -7.40
CA ASN A 105 -3.40 22.55 -6.66
C ASN A 105 -3.30 22.74 -5.13
N SER A 106 -3.44 23.97 -4.62
CA SER A 106 -3.31 24.25 -3.19
C SER A 106 -4.54 23.78 -2.41
N ILE A 107 -4.33 22.90 -1.45
CA ILE A 107 -5.37 22.44 -0.51
C ILE A 107 -5.26 23.33 0.74
N GLN A 108 -5.77 24.55 0.67
CA GLN A 108 -5.87 25.45 1.81
C GLN A 108 -7.30 25.46 2.39
N PRO A 109 -7.47 25.66 3.70
CA PRO A 109 -8.79 25.83 4.29
C PRO A 109 -9.48 27.07 3.70
N PRO A 110 -10.82 27.07 3.56
CA PRO A 110 -11.55 28.30 3.27
C PRO A 110 -11.48 29.19 4.52
N TYR A 111 -10.83 30.34 4.39
CA TYR A 111 -10.82 31.40 5.39
C TYR A 111 -11.37 32.69 4.78
#